data_AF-A0A4P5VCF6-F1
#
_entry.id   AF-A0A4P5VCF6-F1
#
_cell.length_a   1.000
_cell.length_b   1.000
_cell.length_c   1.000
_cell.angle_alpha   90.00
_cell.angle_beta   90.00
_cell.angle_gamma   90.00
#
_symmetry.space_group_name_H-M   'P 1'
#
loop_
_entity.id
_entity.type
_entity.pdbx_description
1 polymer ?
#
loop_
_entity_poly.entity_id
_entity_poly.type
_entity_poly.pdbx_seq_one_letter_code
_entity_poly.pdbx_strand_id
1 'polypeptide(L)'
;MGLPLPSRAQGLAPLRVQGLRCVQGAHAAASCKPFLETTYRLKNRAEAAKRWRCYSALLGYEAQVIAARGGGAGDTPAAAAPELALDSAYGELSAECEPIQ
;
A
#
# COMPACT_ATOMS: atom_id res chain seq x y z
N MET A 1 -23.71 8.23 9.38
CA MET A 1 -24.06 7.19 8.38
C MET A 1 -22.89 7.07 7.42
N GLY A 2 -22.14 5.97 7.45
CA GLY A 2 -20.98 5.77 6.58
C GLY A 2 -21.44 5.37 5.18
N LEU A 3 -21.03 6.13 4.17
CA LEU A 3 -21.23 5.75 2.76
C LEU A 3 -20.61 4.36 2.53
N PRO A 4 -21.31 3.43 1.85
CA PRO A 4 -20.71 2.16 1.48
C PRO A 4 -19.50 2.46 0.61
N LEU A 5 -18.31 2.05 1.07
CA LEU A 5 -17.09 2.12 0.27
C LEU A 5 -17.39 1.45 -1.08
N PRO A 6 -17.01 2.07 -2.21
CA PRO A 6 -17.24 1.47 -3.51
C PRO A 6 -16.69 0.04 -3.50
N SER A 7 -17.40 -0.92 -4.10
CA SER A 7 -17.02 -2.36 -4.15
C SER A 7 -15.58 -2.63 -4.62
N ARG A 8 -14.99 -1.58 -5.18
CA ARG A 8 -13.71 -1.39 -5.80
C ARG A 8 -12.56 -1.20 -4.79
N ALA A 9 -12.82 -0.45 -3.71
CA ALA A 9 -11.90 -0.33 -2.58
C ALA A 9 -11.78 -1.66 -1.81
N GLN A 10 -12.79 -2.53 -1.91
CA GLN A 10 -12.81 -3.82 -1.21
C GLN A 10 -11.72 -4.78 -1.71
N GLY A 11 -11.34 -4.71 -3.00
CA GLY A 11 -10.31 -5.57 -3.59
C GLY A 11 -8.89 -5.25 -3.10
N LEU A 12 -8.62 -3.97 -2.82
CA LEU A 12 -7.33 -3.51 -2.32
C LEU A 12 -7.32 -3.35 -0.78
N ALA A 13 -8.47 -3.42 -0.11
CA ALA A 13 -8.56 -3.28 1.34
C ALA A 13 -7.65 -4.24 2.12
N PRO A 14 -7.46 -5.52 1.72
CA PRO A 14 -6.48 -6.40 2.34
C PRO A 14 -5.05 -5.86 2.26
N LEU A 15 -4.70 -5.16 1.18
CA LEU A 15 -3.37 -4.58 0.96
C LEU A 15 -3.10 -3.43 1.94
N ARG A 16 -4.11 -2.61 2.24
CA ARG A 16 -4.02 -1.57 3.29
C ARG A 16 -3.70 -2.17 4.65
N VAL A 17 -4.47 -3.18 5.06
CA VAL A 17 -4.28 -3.86 6.35
C VAL A 17 -2.91 -4.52 6.44
N GLN A 18 -2.43 -5.15 5.37
CA GLN A 18 -1.10 -5.75 5.32
C GLN A 18 0.02 -4.69 5.41
N GLY A 19 -0.13 -3.55 4.73
CA GLY A 19 0.81 -2.43 4.82
C GLY A 19 0.92 -1.88 6.24
N LEU A 20 -0.20 -1.65 6.91
CA LEU A 20 -0.23 -1.21 8.32
C LEU A 20 0.44 -2.23 9.25
N ARG A 21 0.16 -3.53 9.08
CA ARG A 21 0.82 -4.60 9.86
C ARG A 21 2.32 -4.68 9.62
N CYS A 22 2.78 -4.45 8.39
CA CYS A 22 4.20 -4.38 8.07
C CYS A 22 4.89 -3.25 8.86
N VAL A 23 4.27 -2.07 8.90
CA VAL A 23 4.83 -0.89 9.57
C VAL A 23 4.77 -1.02 11.11
N GLN A 24 3.69 -1.58 11.66
CA GLN A 24 3.49 -1.72 13.10
C GLN A 24 4.10 -3.00 13.70
N GLY A 25 4.54 -3.96 12.88
CA GLY A 25 4.99 -5.28 13.31
C GLY A 25 6.37 -5.29 14.00
N ALA A 26 6.43 -5.91 15.20
CA ALA A 26 7.65 -6.06 16.00
C ALA A 26 8.75 -6.90 15.30
N HIS A 27 8.38 -7.84 14.43
CA HIS A 27 9.32 -8.66 13.65
C HIS A 27 9.38 -8.19 12.20
N ALA A 28 10.46 -7.48 11.86
CA ALA A 28 10.60 -6.62 10.68
C ALA A 28 10.39 -7.32 9.33
N ALA A 29 10.92 -8.53 9.12
CA ALA A 29 10.84 -9.19 7.82
C ALA A 29 9.57 -10.04 7.64
N ALA A 30 9.13 -10.72 8.70
CA ALA A 30 7.99 -11.64 8.63
C ALA A 30 6.66 -10.90 8.47
N SER A 31 6.51 -9.73 9.10
CA SER A 31 5.29 -8.92 9.06
C SER A 31 5.04 -8.28 7.69
N CYS A 32 6.10 -8.00 6.91
CA CYS A 32 6.00 -7.39 5.59
C CYS A 32 5.87 -8.39 4.44
N LYS A 33 6.19 -9.67 4.66
CA LYS A 33 6.06 -10.73 3.64
C LYS A 33 4.69 -10.76 2.94
N PRO A 34 3.54 -10.82 3.65
CA PRO A 34 2.24 -10.89 2.98
C PRO A 34 1.93 -9.65 2.13
N PHE A 35 2.41 -8.48 2.57
CA PHE A 35 2.28 -7.23 1.82
C PHE A 35 3.04 -7.30 0.49
N LEU A 36 4.33 -7.65 0.54
CA LEU A 36 5.21 -7.72 -0.64
C LEU A 36 4.76 -8.79 -1.65
N GLU A 37 4.29 -9.95 -1.17
CA GLU A 37 3.75 -10.99 -2.06
C GLU A 37 2.46 -10.55 -2.77
N THR A 38 1.66 -9.71 -2.11
CA THR A 38 0.41 -9.20 -2.68
C THR A 38 0.70 -8.08 -3.68
N THR A 39 1.57 -7.11 -3.35
CA THR A 39 1.99 -6.06 -4.30
C THR A 39 2.67 -6.66 -5.52
N TYR A 40 3.52 -7.68 -5.36
CA TYR A 40 4.15 -8.38 -6.49
C TYR A 40 3.13 -8.95 -7.47
N ARG A 41 2.13 -9.69 -6.97
CA ARG A 41 1.06 -10.25 -7.81
C ARG A 41 0.24 -9.18 -8.53
N LEU A 42 -0.06 -8.08 -7.84
CA LEU A 42 -0.81 -6.96 -8.43
C LEU A 42 0.01 -6.22 -9.49
N LYS A 43 1.31 -6.01 -9.26
CA LYS A 43 2.23 -5.37 -10.22
C LYS A 43 2.32 -6.20 -11.50
N ASN A 44 2.50 -7.52 -11.38
CA ASN A 44 2.55 -8.41 -12.55
C ASN A 44 1.23 -8.39 -13.35
N ARG A 45 0.07 -8.34 -12.67
CA ARG A 45 -1.23 -8.20 -13.36
C ARG A 45 -1.37 -6.84 -14.03
N ALA A 46 -0.97 -5.76 -13.37
CA ALA A 46 -1.00 -4.41 -13.90
C ALA A 46 -0.12 -4.30 -15.16
N GLU A 47 1.09 -4.87 -15.11
CA GLU A 47 2.02 -4.94 -16.23
C GLU A 47 1.46 -5.77 -17.39
N ALA A 48 0.95 -6.98 -17.12
CA ALA A 48 0.31 -7.83 -18.13
C ALA A 48 -0.89 -7.15 -18.81
N ALA A 49 -1.66 -6.37 -18.04
CA ALA A 49 -2.79 -5.60 -18.54
C ALA A 49 -2.40 -4.22 -19.12
N LYS A 50 -1.10 -3.91 -19.24
CA LYS A 50 -0.54 -2.62 -19.73
C LYS A 50 -1.07 -1.39 -18.98
N ARG A 51 -1.33 -1.53 -17.69
CA ARG A 51 -1.88 -0.49 -16.82
C ARG A 51 -0.79 0.18 -16.03
N TRP A 52 -0.01 0.98 -16.75
CA TRP A 52 1.17 1.65 -16.21
C TRP A 52 0.87 2.55 -15.01
N ARG A 53 -0.28 3.24 -14.98
CA ARG A 53 -0.67 4.10 -13.85
C ARG A 53 -0.84 3.30 -12.55
N CYS A 54 -1.53 2.15 -12.61
CA CYS A 54 -1.65 1.26 -11.45
C CYS A 54 -0.30 0.65 -11.05
N TYR A 55 0.49 0.21 -12.02
CA TYR A 55 1.82 -0.34 -11.75
C TYR A 55 2.70 0.66 -10.99
N SER A 56 2.75 1.91 -11.45
CA SER A 56 3.47 3.00 -10.78
C SER A 56 2.89 3.32 -9.40
N ALA A 57 1.56 3.33 -9.26
CA ALA A 57 0.92 3.55 -7.96
C ALA A 57 1.24 2.42 -6.96
N LEU A 58 1.30 1.17 -7.40
CA LEU A 58 1.73 0.03 -6.58
C LEU A 58 3.19 0.16 -6.13
N LEU A 59 4.08 0.61 -7.02
CA LEU A 59 5.48 0.90 -6.67
C LEU A 59 5.59 2.02 -5.64
N GLY A 60 4.83 3.11 -5.82
CA GLY A 60 4.78 4.22 -4.88
C GLY A 60 4.27 3.81 -3.50
N TYR A 61 3.20 3.00 -3.45
CA TYR A 61 2.65 2.49 -2.20
C TYR A 61 3.63 1.56 -1.47
N GLU A 62 4.31 0.67 -2.20
CA GLU A 62 5.36 -0.21 -1.66
C GLU A 62 6.53 0.59 -1.07
N ALA A 63 7.01 1.60 -1.78
CA ALA A 63 8.07 2.47 -1.30
C ALA A 63 7.69 3.20 0.01
N GLN A 64 6.45 3.68 0.11
CA GLN A 64 5.96 4.35 1.32
C GLN A 64 5.85 3.40 2.51
N VAL A 65 5.38 2.17 2.31
CA VAL A 65 5.35 1.14 3.36
C VAL A 65 6.78 0.82 3.84
N ILE A 66 7.73 0.66 2.92
CA ILE A 66 9.13 0.39 3.26
C ILE A 66 9.76 1.58 3.99
N ALA A 67 9.54 2.81 3.52
CA ALA A 67 10.05 4.02 4.16
C ALA A 67 9.48 4.23 5.56
N ALA A 68 8.16 4.07 5.73
CA ALA A 68 7.51 4.13 7.04
C ALA A 68 8.02 3.05 8.00
N ARG A 69 8.42 1.88 7.48
CA ARG A 69 9.05 0.82 8.28
C ARG A 69 10.50 1.12 8.66
N GLY A 70 11.24 1.78 7.78
CA GLY A 70 12.65 2.15 7.92
C GLY A 70 12.90 3.44 8.71
N GLY A 71 11.84 4.14 9.13
CA GLY A 71 11.85 5.41 9.88
C GLY A 71 12.44 5.37 11.30
N GLY A 72 13.56 4.68 11.49
CA GLY A 72 14.49 4.82 12.61
C GLY A 72 15.87 5.38 12.19
N ALA A 73 16.04 5.91 10.96
CA ALA A 73 17.29 6.51 10.52
C ALA A 73 17.04 7.72 9.60
N GLY A 74 16.92 8.90 10.18
CA GLY A 74 16.91 10.19 9.46
C GLY A 74 15.85 11.15 9.98
N ASP A 75 16.31 12.31 10.45
CA ASP A 75 15.54 13.41 11.03
C ASP A 75 14.48 13.99 10.10
N THR A 76 13.39 13.25 9.87
CA THR A 76 12.13 13.83 9.39
C THR A 76 11.28 14.22 10.60
N PRO A 77 10.92 15.52 10.76
CA PRO A 77 10.21 15.99 11.93
C PRO A 77 8.85 15.29 11.99
N ALA A 78 8.64 14.53 13.06
CA ALA A 78 7.39 13.91 13.47
C ALA A 78 6.40 13.74 12.31
N ALA A 79 6.71 12.81 11.38
CA ALA A 79 5.81 12.47 10.31
C ALA A 79 4.45 12.16 10.93
N ALA A 80 3.40 12.85 10.49
CA ALA A 80 2.03 12.50 10.78
C ALA A 80 1.91 10.97 10.81
N ALA A 81 1.34 10.43 11.89
CA ALA A 81 1.34 9.00 12.22
C ALA A 81 1.40 8.15 10.95
N PRO A 82 2.36 7.22 10.77
CA PRO A 82 2.64 6.56 9.49
C PRO A 82 1.39 5.99 8.78
N GLU A 83 0.34 5.71 9.55
CA GLU A 83 -1.03 5.42 9.13
C GLU A 83 -1.66 6.49 8.20
N LEU A 84 -1.53 7.78 8.49
CA LEU A 84 -2.03 8.89 7.66
C LEU A 84 -1.34 8.98 6.29
N ALA A 85 -0.02 8.79 6.26
CA ALA A 85 0.73 8.77 5.01
C ALA A 85 0.34 7.55 4.16
N LEU A 86 0.22 6.38 4.79
CA LEU A 86 -0.24 5.15 4.16
C LEU A 86 -1.67 5.27 3.64
N ASP A 87 -2.56 5.93 4.36
CA ASP A 87 -3.95 6.13 3.95
C ASP A 87 -4.06 7.03 2.72
N SER A 88 -3.26 8.11 2.65
CA SER A 88 -3.19 8.96 1.45
C SER A 88 -2.69 8.16 0.25
N ALA A 89 -1.57 7.45 0.41
CA ALA A 89 -0.97 6.63 -0.63
C ALA A 89 -1.89 5.51 -1.11
N TYR A 90 -2.65 4.91 -0.19
CA TYR A 90 -3.65 3.91 -0.50
C TYR A 90 -4.83 4.50 -1.27
N GLY A 91 -5.24 5.74 -0.96
CA GLY A 91 -6.27 6.46 -1.71
C GLY A 91 -5.87 6.68 -3.17
N GLU A 92 -4.64 7.12 -3.42
CA GLU A 92 -4.08 7.29 -4.77
C GLU A 92 -3.99 5.95 -5.51
N LEU A 93 -3.50 4.89 -4.83
CA LEU A 93 -3.46 3.54 -5.38
C LEU A 93 -4.84 3.05 -5.82
N SER A 94 -5.84 3.24 -4.95
CA SER A 94 -7.20 2.77 -5.23
C SER A 94 -7.82 3.46 -6.45
N ALA A 95 -7.49 4.73 -6.70
CA ALA A 95 -8.01 5.46 -7.85
C ALA A 95 -7.42 4.94 -9.19
N GLU A 96 -6.17 4.49 -9.18
CA GLU A 96 -5.44 4.12 -10.40
C GLU A 96 -5.55 2.62 -10.76
N CYS A 97 -5.86 1.75 -9.81
CA CYS A 97 -5.83 0.28 -9.98
C CYS A 97 -7.16 -0.39 -10.33
N GLU A 98 -8.24 0.38 -10.45
CA GLU A 98 -9.49 -0.11 -11.02
C GLU A 98 -9.40 -0.18 -12.55
N PRO A 99 -9.87 -1.23 -13.24
CA PRO A 99 -10.27 -2.59 -12.83
C PRO A 99 -9.21 -3.73 -13.03
N ILE A 100 -8.08 -3.84 -12.29
CA ILE A 100 -7.10 -4.98 -12.43
C ILE A 100 -7.56 -6.26 -11.69
N GLN A 101 -8.88 -6.41 -11.44
CA GLN A 101 -9.41 -7.59 -10.75
C GLN A 101 -9.45 -8.82 -11.65
#